data_AF-A0A367MGT7-F1
#
_entry.id   AF-A0A367MGT7-F1
#
_cell.length_a   1.000
_cell.length_b   1.000
_cell.length_c   1.000
_cell.angle_alpha   90.00
_cell.angle_beta   90.00
_cell.angle_gamma   90.00
#
_symmetry.space_group_name_H-M   'P 1'
#
loop_
_entity.id
_entity.type
_entity.pdbx_description
1 polymer ?
#
loop_
_entity_poly.entity_id
_entity_poly.type
_entity_poly.pdbx_seq_one_letter_code
_entity_poly.pdbx_strand_id
1 'polypeptide(L)'
;AEAIEYVMNIVGEDAIGIGTDFTQGHGHDFFEWLTHDKGYARRLTNFGKIVNPLGIRTVGEFPNLTETLLERGMPERVVRKVMGENWVRVLRDVWGE
;
A
#
# COMPACT_ATOMS: atom_id res chain seq x y z
N ALA A 1 -5.66 -8.67 -0.68
CA ALA A 1 -4.87 -9.56 -1.55
C ALA A 1 -5.37 -9.56 -2.99
N GLU A 2 -6.68 -9.66 -3.25
CA GLU A 2 -7.24 -9.72 -4.62
C GLU A 2 -6.71 -8.63 -5.57
N ALA A 3 -6.72 -7.35 -5.16
CA ALA A 3 -6.19 -6.26 -5.99
C ALA A 3 -4.68 -6.39 -6.27
N ILE A 4 -3.90 -6.95 -5.33
CA ILE A 4 -2.47 -7.21 -5.51
C ILE A 4 -2.28 -8.28 -6.58
N GLU A 5 -3.04 -9.38 -6.51
CA GLU A 5 -3.00 -10.47 -7.49
C GLU A 5 -3.42 -9.98 -8.89
N TYR A 6 -4.48 -9.18 -8.96
CA TYR A 6 -4.95 -8.58 -10.20
C TYR A 6 -3.87 -7.71 -10.86
N VAL A 7 -3.24 -6.81 -10.10
CA VAL A 7 -2.18 -5.95 -10.63
C VAL A 7 -0.98 -6.80 -11.04
N MET A 8 -0.59 -7.79 -10.23
CA MET A 8 0.53 -8.68 -10.54
C MET A 8 0.31 -9.45 -11.86
N ASN A 9 -0.93 -9.82 -12.17
CA ASN A 9 -1.27 -10.45 -13.45
C ASN A 9 -1.03 -9.53 -14.67
N ILE A 10 -1.03 -8.21 -14.47
CA ILE A 10 -0.77 -7.23 -15.52
C ILE A 10 0.72 -6.87 -15.57
N VAL A 11 1.31 -6.55 -14.41
CA VAL A 11 2.67 -5.98 -14.33
C VAL A 11 3.77 -7.03 -14.23
N GLY A 12 3.43 -8.26 -13.82
CA GLY A 12 4.38 -9.32 -13.51
C GLY A 12 4.95 -9.24 -12.09
N GLU A 13 5.48 -10.36 -11.60
CA GLU A 13 5.97 -10.50 -10.23
C GLU A 13 7.18 -9.62 -9.87
N ASP A 14 7.86 -9.04 -10.87
CA ASP A 14 9.03 -8.16 -10.69
C ASP A 14 8.71 -6.66 -10.77
N ALA A 15 7.45 -6.27 -10.99
CA ALA A 15 7.06 -4.87 -11.10
C ALA A 15 5.88 -4.50 -10.17
N ILE A 16 5.80 -5.17 -9.02
CA ILE A 16 4.77 -4.94 -8.00
C ILE A 16 5.37 -4.79 -6.59
N GLY A 17 4.75 -3.97 -5.74
CA GLY A 17 5.11 -3.82 -4.33
C GLY A 17 3.93 -3.33 -3.50
N ILE A 18 4.12 -3.19 -2.19
CA ILE A 18 3.10 -2.67 -1.28
C ILE A 18 3.29 -1.18 -1.02
N GLY A 19 2.19 -0.43 -1.04
CA GLY A 19 2.10 0.96 -0.57
C GLY A 19 0.75 1.15 0.13
N THR A 20 0.70 0.95 1.46
CA THR A 20 -0.57 0.88 2.20
C THR A 20 -1.28 2.22 2.37
N ASP A 21 -0.56 3.32 2.20
CA ASP A 21 -1.06 4.68 2.45
C ASP A 21 -1.62 4.84 3.88
N PHE A 22 -0.91 4.31 4.88
CA PHE A 22 -1.33 4.44 6.27
C PHE A 22 -1.34 5.91 6.72
N THR A 23 -2.51 6.38 7.14
CA THR A 23 -2.71 7.68 7.79
C THR A 23 -2.90 7.55 9.30
N GLN A 24 -2.33 6.51 9.91
CA GLN A 24 -2.53 6.18 11.32
C GLN A 24 -2.11 7.34 12.23
N GLY A 25 -2.99 7.74 13.14
CA GLY A 25 -2.75 8.84 14.08
C GLY A 25 -3.19 10.22 13.58
N HIS A 26 -3.59 10.36 12.32
CA HIS A 26 -4.13 11.61 11.79
C HIS A 26 -5.66 11.72 11.97
N GLY A 27 -6.12 12.95 12.22
CA GLY A 27 -7.53 13.28 12.45
C GLY A 27 -8.17 14.08 11.30
N HIS A 28 -9.29 14.73 11.59
CA HIS A 28 -10.10 15.45 10.60
C HIS A 28 -9.32 16.55 9.86
N ASP A 29 -8.59 17.39 10.58
CA ASP A 29 -7.85 18.55 10.02
C ASP A 29 -6.83 18.12 8.96
N PHE A 30 -6.22 16.95 9.14
CA PHE A 30 -5.31 16.38 8.15
C PHE A 30 -6.05 16.06 6.84
N PHE A 31 -7.21 15.41 6.91
CA PHE A 31 -7.99 15.08 5.71
C PHE A 31 -8.63 16.31 5.06
N GLU A 32 -9.02 17.32 5.83
CA GLU A 32 -9.41 18.62 5.27
C GLU A 32 -8.24 19.24 4.51
N TRP A 33 -7.03 19.23 5.08
CA TRP A 33 -5.83 19.67 4.36
C TRP A 33 -5.57 18.86 3.08
N LEU A 34 -5.63 17.52 3.10
CA LEU A 34 -5.43 16.72 1.87
C LEU A 34 -6.46 17.00 0.78
N THR A 35 -7.71 17.30 1.15
CA THR A 35 -8.83 17.41 0.20
C THR A 35 -9.04 18.80 -0.36
N HIS A 36 -8.28 19.81 0.09
CA HIS A 36 -8.35 21.17 -0.44
C HIS A 36 -7.10 21.52 -1.24
N ASP A 37 -7.28 22.26 -2.32
CA ASP A 37 -6.17 22.74 -3.15
C ASP A 37 -5.19 23.54 -2.27
N LYS A 38 -3.91 23.19 -2.34
CA LYS A 38 -2.82 23.77 -1.51
C LYS A 38 -3.07 23.65 0.00
N GLY A 39 -3.99 22.78 0.42
CA GLY A 39 -4.27 22.56 1.84
C GLY A 39 -5.37 23.41 2.44
N TYR A 40 -5.92 24.38 1.70
CA TYR A 40 -6.86 25.36 2.27
C TYR A 40 -7.79 26.05 1.26
N ALA A 41 -7.52 25.96 -0.05
CA ALA A 41 -8.28 26.68 -1.07
C ALA A 41 -9.55 25.90 -1.47
N ARG A 42 -9.90 25.82 -2.76
CA ARG A 42 -11.11 25.10 -3.18
C ARG A 42 -11.02 23.62 -2.82
N ARG A 43 -12.15 23.02 -2.41
CA ARG A 43 -12.26 21.58 -2.18
C ARG A 43 -12.08 20.83 -3.50
N LEU A 44 -11.17 19.87 -3.52
CA LEU A 44 -10.89 19.01 -4.68
C LEU A 44 -11.76 17.76 -4.68
N THR A 45 -11.99 17.17 -3.50
CA THR A 45 -12.75 15.93 -3.36
C THR A 45 -13.29 15.77 -1.94
N ASN A 46 -14.00 14.67 -1.69
CA ASN A 46 -14.41 14.22 -0.36
C ASN A 46 -14.20 12.70 -0.26
N PHE A 47 -13.28 12.27 0.60
CA PHE A 47 -13.00 10.84 0.79
C PHE A 47 -14.10 10.10 1.58
N GLY A 48 -14.93 10.83 2.32
CA GLY A 48 -15.92 10.23 3.22
C GLY A 48 -15.27 9.59 4.46
N LYS A 49 -15.78 8.42 4.87
CA LYS A 49 -15.27 7.71 6.06
C LYS A 49 -13.97 7.00 5.73
N ILE A 50 -12.90 7.33 6.44
CA ILE A 50 -11.61 6.67 6.31
C ILE A 50 -11.59 5.42 7.19
N VAL A 51 -11.76 4.26 6.56
CA VAL A 51 -11.72 2.96 7.24
C VAL A 51 -10.89 1.99 6.42
N ASN A 52 -9.71 1.66 6.95
CA ASN A 52 -8.83 0.67 6.34
C ASN A 52 -9.49 -0.73 6.31
N PRO A 53 -9.11 -1.60 5.36
CA PRO A 53 -9.61 -2.97 5.30
C PRO A 53 -9.45 -3.70 6.63
N LEU A 54 -10.44 -4.52 6.99
CA LEU A 54 -10.37 -5.34 8.19
C LEU A 54 -9.17 -6.30 8.11
N GLY A 55 -8.44 -6.47 9.21
CA GLY A 55 -7.24 -7.32 9.28
C GLY A 55 -5.94 -6.59 8.96
N ILE A 56 -5.98 -5.31 8.54
CA ILE A 56 -4.79 -4.47 8.32
C ILE A 56 -5.11 -2.99 8.60
N ARG A 57 -5.78 -2.70 9.72
CA ARG A 57 -6.18 -1.32 10.04
C ARG A 57 -5.08 -0.47 10.59
N THR A 58 -4.11 -1.11 11.23
CA THR A 58 -2.97 -0.49 11.88
C THR A 58 -1.66 -0.99 11.29
N VAL A 59 -0.61 -0.19 11.41
CA VAL A 59 0.75 -0.55 10.97
C VAL A 59 1.21 -1.86 11.62
N GLY A 60 0.82 -2.11 12.88
CA GLY A 60 1.18 -3.34 13.59
C GLY A 60 0.60 -4.63 12.99
N GLU A 61 -0.42 -4.52 12.13
CA GLU A 61 -1.07 -5.65 11.46
C GLU A 61 -0.45 -5.96 10.08
N PHE A 62 0.65 -5.30 9.70
CA PHE A 62 1.37 -5.59 8.45
C PHE A 62 1.67 -7.09 8.22
N PRO A 63 2.07 -7.88 9.24
CA PRO A 63 2.32 -9.31 9.06
C PRO A 63 1.11 -10.10 8.54
N ASN A 64 -0.12 -9.65 8.83
CA ASN A 64 -1.34 -10.31 8.36
C ASN A 64 -1.44 -10.32 6.83
N LEU A 65 -0.81 -9.33 6.15
CA LEU A 65 -0.76 -9.32 4.69
C LEU A 65 0.13 -10.44 4.14
N THR A 66 1.28 -10.67 4.77
CA THR A 66 2.18 -11.78 4.43
C THR A 66 1.46 -13.12 4.59
N GLU A 67 0.80 -13.33 5.74
CA GLU A 67 0.01 -14.52 6.02
C GLU A 67 -1.09 -14.71 4.97
N THR A 68 -1.89 -13.67 4.71
CA THR A 68 -2.97 -13.73 3.71
C THR A 68 -2.46 -14.09 2.31
N LEU A 69 -1.32 -13.55 1.87
CA LEU A 69 -0.76 -13.85 0.54
C LEU A 69 -0.30 -15.31 0.45
N LEU A 70 0.35 -15.81 1.50
CA LEU A 70 0.78 -17.22 1.60
C LEU A 70 -0.42 -18.17 1.61
N GLU A 71 -1.43 -17.90 2.42
CA GLU A 71 -2.66 -18.71 2.52
C GLU A 71 -3.44 -18.78 1.20
N ARG A 72 -3.33 -17.72 0.38
CA ARG A 72 -3.92 -17.67 -0.97
C ARG A 72 -3.11 -18.41 -2.03
N GLY A 73 -2.03 -19.09 -1.64
CA GLY A 73 -1.23 -19.94 -2.51
C GLY A 73 -0.14 -19.20 -3.29
N MET A 74 0.14 -17.93 -2.95
CA MET A 74 1.29 -17.23 -3.52
C MET A 74 2.58 -17.89 -3.03
N PRO A 75 3.49 -18.33 -3.92
CA PRO A 75 4.73 -18.96 -3.51
C PRO A 75 5.56 -18.02 -2.63
N GLU A 76 6.24 -18.54 -1.61
CA GLU A 76 7.06 -17.74 -0.68
C GLU A 76 8.04 -16.80 -1.40
N ARG A 77 8.69 -17.30 -2.46
CA ARG A 77 9.58 -16.51 -3.33
C ARG A 77 8.90 -15.25 -3.88
N VAL A 78 7.63 -15.34 -4.28
CA VAL A 78 6.85 -14.22 -4.80
C VAL A 78 6.37 -13.31 -3.68
N VAL A 79 5.99 -13.87 -2.53
CA VAL A 79 5.62 -13.07 -1.35
C VAL A 79 6.79 -12.18 -0.92
N ARG A 80 8.02 -12.72 -0.88
CA ARG A 80 9.22 -11.93 -0.58
C ARG A 80 9.43 -10.76 -1.54
N LYS A 81 9.20 -10.98 -2.84
CA LYS A 81 9.21 -9.93 -3.87
C LYS A 81 8.21 -8.82 -3.57
N VAL A 82 6.93 -9.18 -3.44
CA VAL A 82 5.82 -8.24 -3.20
C VAL A 82 6.02 -7.46 -1.90
N MET A 83 6.44 -8.14 -0.84
CA MET A 83 6.59 -7.56 0.50
C MET A 83 7.83 -6.66 0.66
N GLY A 84 8.79 -6.69 -0.27
CA GLY A 84 9.87 -5.70 -0.23
C GLY A 84 11.04 -5.90 -1.18
N GLU A 85 11.37 -7.12 -1.63
CA GLU A 85 12.57 -7.31 -2.47
C GLU A 85 12.48 -6.54 -3.80
N ASN A 86 11.28 -6.39 -4.36
CA ASN A 86 11.06 -5.59 -5.56
C ASN A 86 11.35 -4.09 -5.32
N TRP A 87 10.92 -3.56 -4.17
CA TRP A 87 11.22 -2.19 -3.78
C TRP A 87 12.73 -1.97 -3.62
N VAL A 88 13.41 -2.89 -2.93
CA VAL A 88 14.87 -2.82 -2.75
C VAL A 88 15.59 -2.85 -4.10
N ARG A 89 15.16 -3.71 -5.03
CA ARG A 89 15.75 -3.78 -6.38
C ARG A 89 15.60 -2.46 -7.14
N VAL A 90 14.40 -1.91 -7.23
CA VAL A 90 14.17 -0.68 -8.02
C VAL A 90 14.85 0.52 -7.38
N LEU A 91 14.86 0.61 -6.05
CA LEU A 91 15.55 1.69 -5.34
C LEU A 91 17.06 1.64 -5.56
N ARG A 92 17.67 0.45 -5.50
CA ARG A 92 19.07 0.22 -5.86
C ARG A 92 19.38 0.69 -7.29
N ASP A 93 18.53 0.35 -8.25
CA ASP A 93 18.70 0.74 -9.66
C ASP A 93 18.69 2.27 -9.83
N VAL A 94 17.67 2.95 -9.29
CA VAL A 94 17.54 4.42 -9.44
C VAL A 94 18.54 5.23 -8.62
N TRP A 95 19.07 4.66 -7.53
CA TRP A 95 20.12 5.29 -6.73
C TRP A 95 21.53 4.99 -7.24
N GLY A 96 21.70 3.91 -8.02
CA GLY A 96 23.02 3.45 -8.46
C GLY A 96 23.88 2.84 -7.34
N GLU A 97 23.25 2.38 -6.24
CA GLU A 97 23.90 1.82 -5.03
C GLU A 97 23.31 0.48 -4.60
#